data_AF-H1LSZ8-F1
#
_entry.id   AF-H1LSZ8-F1
#
_cell.length_a   1.000
_cell.length_b   1.000
_cell.length_c   1.000
_cell.angle_alpha   90.00
_cell.angle_beta   90.00
_cell.angle_gamma   90.00
#
_symmetry.space_group_name_H-M   'P 1'
#
loop_
_entity.id
_entity.type
_entity.pdbx_description
1 polymer ?
#
loop_
_entity_poly.entity_id
_entity_poly.type
_entity_poly.pdbx_seq_one_letter_code
_entity_poly.pdbx_strand_id
1 'polypeptide(L)'
;MTVNEVMEKMIVASNGSFHDINHFLKVWAYARNIGMGEKLDDETQRTLEMAAIVHDISCPSLRAKYGNADGKKQEEVSSPMIKEFFADTDVKESVADRIDYMIAHHHTYTDVDGIDLQILLEADFLVNAQEMGIKKDAIEEMMKNVFKTDTGIRYLKELFLI
;
A
#
# COMPACT_ATOMS: atom_id res chain seq x y z
N MET A 1 16.88 -6.28 5.56
CA MET A 1 15.79 -6.24 6.54
C MET A 1 14.75 -7.27 6.14
N THR A 2 14.06 -7.81 7.13
CA THR A 2 12.88 -8.66 7.01
C THR A 2 11.61 -7.80 7.00
N VAL A 3 10.48 -8.38 6.60
CA VAL A 3 9.17 -7.72 6.69
C VAL A 3 8.85 -7.32 8.14
N ASN A 4 9.23 -8.14 9.13
CA ASN A 4 9.02 -7.84 10.54
C ASN A 4 9.83 -6.62 11.01
N GLU A 5 11.08 -6.48 10.58
CA GLU A 5 11.90 -5.31 10.91
C GLU A 5 11.33 -4.02 10.29
N VAL A 6 10.80 -4.11 9.06
CA VAL A 6 10.10 -2.98 8.41
C VAL A 6 8.83 -2.61 9.17
N MET A 7 8.07 -3.61 9.61
CA MET A 7 6.88 -3.44 10.45
C MET A 7 7.20 -2.70 11.75
N GLU A 8 8.20 -3.19 12.51
CA GLU A 8 8.64 -2.57 13.76
C GLU A 8 9.12 -1.13 13.54
N LYS A 9 9.94 -0.90 12.52
CA LYS A 9 10.44 0.44 12.18
C LYS A 9 9.29 1.40 11.82
N MET A 10 8.30 0.96 11.06
CA MET A 10 7.15 1.79 10.66
C MET A 10 6.18 2.08 11.82
N ILE A 11 5.98 1.12 12.73
CA ILE A 11 5.22 1.33 13.98
C ILE A 11 5.89 2.44 14.82
N VAL A 12 7.22 2.40 14.96
CA VAL A 12 7.96 3.45 15.69
C VAL A 12 7.85 4.78 14.96
N ALA A 13 8.03 4.80 13.64
CA ALA A 13 7.94 6.01 12.81
C ALA A 13 6.54 6.67 12.84
N SER A 14 5.50 5.88 13.14
CA SER A 14 4.11 6.35 13.25
C SER A 14 3.84 7.13 14.55
N ASN A 15 4.80 7.22 15.49
CA ASN A 15 4.74 8.09 16.68
C ASN A 15 3.45 7.94 17.51
N GLY A 16 2.93 6.71 17.65
CA GLY A 16 1.71 6.42 18.40
C GLY A 16 0.40 6.73 17.68
N SER A 17 0.43 7.05 16.38
CA SER A 17 -0.77 7.20 15.56
C SER A 17 -1.45 5.85 15.33
N PHE A 18 -2.43 5.49 16.18
CA PHE A 18 -3.21 4.28 15.99
C PHE A 18 -3.95 4.25 14.65
N HIS A 19 -4.34 5.41 14.11
CA HIS A 19 -4.99 5.48 12.82
C HIS A 19 -4.07 4.98 11.71
N ASP A 20 -2.86 5.54 11.58
CA ASP A 20 -1.90 5.13 10.54
C ASP A 20 -1.45 3.68 10.74
N ILE A 21 -1.17 3.29 11.98
CA ILE A 21 -0.76 1.92 12.33
C ILE A 21 -1.83 0.92 11.93
N ASN A 22 -3.09 1.16 12.31
CA ASN A 22 -4.18 0.26 11.98
C ASN A 22 -4.42 0.20 10.46
N HIS A 23 -4.26 1.32 9.77
CA HIS A 23 -4.45 1.41 8.33
C HIS A 23 -3.42 0.52 7.60
N PHE A 24 -2.12 0.79 7.75
CA PHE A 24 -1.11 0.01 7.03
C PHE A 24 -1.08 -1.47 7.46
N LEU A 25 -1.45 -1.80 8.70
CA LEU A 25 -1.54 -3.20 9.15
C LEU A 25 -2.63 -3.96 8.38
N LYS A 26 -3.79 -3.34 8.14
CA LYS A 26 -4.86 -3.93 7.33
C LYS A 26 -4.42 -4.04 5.87
N VAL A 27 -3.83 -2.98 5.31
CA VAL A 27 -3.35 -2.97 3.92
C VAL A 27 -2.30 -4.06 3.70
N TRP A 28 -1.30 -4.15 4.58
CA TRP A 28 -0.30 -5.23 4.57
C TRP A 28 -0.95 -6.61 4.64
N ALA A 29 -1.92 -6.82 5.54
CA ALA A 29 -2.59 -8.11 5.68
C ALA A 29 -3.34 -8.51 4.39
N TYR A 30 -4.06 -7.57 3.76
CA TYR A 30 -4.71 -7.84 2.46
C TYR A 30 -3.68 -8.09 1.37
N ALA A 31 -2.68 -7.21 1.21
CA ALA A 31 -1.63 -7.34 0.19
C ALA A 31 -0.90 -8.69 0.30
N ARG A 32 -0.54 -9.09 1.53
CA ARG A 32 0.07 -10.40 1.80
C ARG A 32 -0.80 -11.55 1.31
N ASN A 33 -2.08 -11.57 1.70
CA ASN A 33 -2.98 -12.66 1.35
C ASN A 33 -3.35 -12.69 -0.15
N ILE A 34 -3.50 -11.52 -0.77
CA ILE A 34 -3.71 -11.42 -2.22
C ILE A 34 -2.47 -11.94 -2.95
N GLY A 35 -1.26 -11.49 -2.59
CA GLY A 35 -0.02 -11.98 -3.20
C GLY A 35 0.19 -13.48 -3.08
N MET A 36 -0.13 -14.06 -1.91
CA MET A 36 -0.13 -15.52 -1.75
C MET A 36 -1.18 -16.22 -2.62
N GLY A 37 -2.37 -15.62 -2.77
CA GLY A 37 -3.44 -16.13 -3.64
C GLY A 37 -3.07 -16.10 -5.13
N GLU A 38 -2.34 -15.06 -5.55
CA GLU A 38 -1.79 -14.91 -6.90
C GLU A 38 -0.46 -15.66 -7.10
N LYS A 39 0.06 -16.32 -6.06
CA LYS A 39 1.27 -17.15 -6.09
C LYS A 39 2.52 -16.38 -6.53
N LEU A 40 2.71 -15.18 -5.98
CA LEU A 40 3.95 -14.43 -6.17
C LEU A 40 5.16 -15.26 -5.73
N ASP A 41 6.30 -15.04 -6.39
CA ASP A 41 7.58 -15.55 -5.90
C ASP A 41 8.01 -14.83 -4.60
N ASP A 42 8.93 -15.44 -3.87
CA ASP A 42 9.33 -14.96 -2.54
C ASP A 42 9.91 -13.53 -2.55
N GLU A 43 10.63 -13.12 -3.61
CA GLU A 43 11.22 -11.78 -3.67
C GLU A 43 10.15 -10.72 -3.98
N THR A 44 9.26 -10.99 -4.93
CA THR A 44 8.11 -10.12 -5.24
C THR A 44 7.16 -10.01 -4.05
N GLN A 45 6.83 -11.13 -3.40
CA GLN A 45 5.99 -11.18 -2.21
C GLN A 45 6.58 -10.33 -1.06
N ARG A 46 7.88 -10.49 -0.80
CA ARG A 46 8.58 -9.70 0.24
C ARG A 46 8.58 -8.21 -0.10
N THR A 47 8.80 -7.85 -1.36
CA THR A 47 8.81 -6.46 -1.84
C THR A 47 7.44 -5.81 -1.69
N LEU A 48 6.38 -6.51 -2.11
CA LEU A 48 4.99 -6.09 -1.92
C LEU A 48 4.65 -5.84 -0.45
N GLU A 49 5.01 -6.78 0.43
CA GLU A 49 4.71 -6.64 1.85
C GLU A 49 5.43 -5.43 2.48
N MET A 50 6.70 -5.19 2.12
CA MET A 50 7.42 -4.01 2.57
C MET A 50 6.79 -2.72 2.02
N ALA A 51 6.42 -2.68 0.74
CA ALA A 51 5.75 -1.54 0.12
C ALA A 51 4.41 -1.24 0.80
N ALA A 52 3.59 -2.26 1.09
CA ALA A 52 2.30 -2.10 1.76
C ALA A 52 2.44 -1.50 3.17
N ILE A 53 3.51 -1.84 3.91
CA ILE A 53 3.76 -1.27 5.23
C ILE A 53 4.09 0.22 5.15
N VAL A 54 4.86 0.63 4.15
CA VAL A 54 5.42 2.00 4.05
C VAL A 54 4.68 2.91 3.06
N HIS A 55 3.62 2.44 2.39
CA HIS A 55 2.97 3.17 1.29
C HIS A 55 2.54 4.61 1.68
N ASP A 56 2.03 4.75 2.90
CA ASP A 56 1.51 6.00 3.44
C ASP A 56 2.51 6.74 4.34
N ILE A 57 3.83 6.52 4.16
CA ILE A 57 4.86 7.14 5.03
C ILE A 57 4.79 8.68 5.08
N SER A 58 4.28 9.32 4.03
CA SER A 58 4.18 10.78 3.95
C SER A 58 2.92 11.36 4.59
N CYS A 59 1.88 10.55 4.80
CA CYS A 59 0.57 10.94 5.34
C CYS A 59 0.65 11.81 6.60
N PRO A 60 1.43 11.44 7.65
CA PRO A 60 1.54 12.25 8.86
C PRO A 60 2.11 13.65 8.61
N SER A 61 3.14 13.75 7.76
CA SER A 61 3.80 15.02 7.44
C SER A 61 2.88 15.94 6.62
N LEU A 62 2.12 15.35 5.69
CA LEU A 62 1.16 16.08 4.86
C LEU A 62 -0.02 16.59 5.69
N ARG A 63 -0.59 15.77 6.58
CA ARG A 63 -1.67 16.20 7.48
C ARG A 63 -1.23 17.32 8.42
N ALA A 64 -0.02 17.24 8.97
CA ALA A 64 0.53 18.31 9.81
C ALA A 64 0.70 19.64 9.05
N LYS A 65 1.08 19.58 7.77
CA LYS A 65 1.37 20.77 6.95
C LYS A 65 0.14 21.36 6.25
N TYR A 66 -0.78 20.53 5.79
CA TYR A 66 -1.88 20.93 4.89
C TYR A 66 -3.28 20.59 5.45
N GLY A 67 -3.38 19.89 6.58
CA GLY A 67 -4.65 19.42 7.14
C GLY A 67 -5.27 18.23 6.41
N ASN A 68 -4.60 17.71 5.38
CA ASN A 68 -4.98 16.50 4.63
C ASN A 68 -3.73 15.82 4.05
N ALA A 69 -3.89 14.59 3.59
CA ALA A 69 -2.89 13.85 2.83
C ALA A 69 -3.50 13.45 1.49
N ASP A 70 -3.49 14.39 0.55
CA ASP A 70 -3.94 14.14 -0.82
C ASP A 70 -3.02 13.13 -1.52
N GLY A 71 -3.62 12.15 -2.22
CA GLY A 71 -2.90 11.04 -2.84
C GLY A 71 -1.78 11.47 -3.78
N LYS A 72 -2.04 12.48 -4.62
CA LYS A 72 -1.03 12.97 -5.56
C LYS A 72 0.15 13.63 -4.86
N LYS A 73 -0.11 14.32 -3.74
CA LYS A 73 0.98 14.86 -2.92
C LYS A 73 1.77 13.76 -2.23
N GLN A 74 1.14 12.64 -1.85
CA GLN A 74 1.86 11.50 -1.29
C GLN A 74 2.89 10.98 -2.29
N GLU A 75 2.46 10.74 -3.52
CA GLU A 75 3.31 10.29 -4.62
C GLU A 75 4.47 11.26 -4.89
N GLU A 76 4.22 12.57 -4.84
CA GLU A 76 5.24 13.61 -5.09
C GLU A 76 6.33 13.70 -4.01
N VAL A 77 6.01 13.43 -2.74
CA VAL A 77 6.92 13.75 -1.61
C VAL A 77 7.48 12.54 -0.89
N SER A 78 7.01 11.33 -1.18
CA SER A 78 7.39 10.13 -0.41
C SER A 78 8.81 9.63 -0.70
N SER A 79 9.35 9.86 -1.90
CA SER A 79 10.63 9.26 -2.31
C SER A 79 11.81 9.55 -1.38
N PRO A 80 12.05 10.80 -0.94
CA PRO A 80 13.08 11.08 0.07
C PRO A 80 12.86 10.33 1.39
N MET A 81 11.61 10.12 1.80
CA MET A 81 11.27 9.42 3.04
C MET A 81 11.53 7.92 2.92
N ILE A 82 11.26 7.32 1.75
CA ILE A 82 11.57 5.91 1.46
C ILE A 82 13.08 5.67 1.46
N LYS A 83 13.84 6.56 0.80
CA LYS A 83 15.31 6.48 0.78
C LYS A 83 15.88 6.53 2.20
N GLU A 84 15.41 7.47 3.02
CA GLU A 84 15.83 7.55 4.42
C GLU A 84 15.37 6.33 5.24
N PHE A 85 14.16 5.83 4.99
CA PHE A 85 13.63 4.68 5.71
C PHE A 85 14.45 3.40 5.45
N PHE A 86 15.01 3.22 4.25
CA PHE A 86 15.86 2.07 3.92
C PHE A 86 17.36 2.37 3.97
N ALA A 87 17.77 3.58 4.36
CA ALA A 87 19.17 3.96 4.51
C ALA A 87 19.89 3.10 5.56
N ASP A 88 21.15 2.75 5.26
CA ASP A 88 22.01 1.92 6.10
C ASP A 88 21.45 0.53 6.46
N THR A 89 20.58 -0.01 5.60
CA THR A 89 20.01 -1.36 5.72
C THR A 89 20.64 -2.33 4.72
N ASP A 90 20.45 -3.63 4.94
CA ASP A 90 20.82 -4.72 4.03
C ASP A 90 19.76 -4.96 2.93
N VAL A 91 18.77 -4.08 2.77
CA VAL A 91 17.83 -4.16 1.64
C VAL A 91 18.57 -3.87 0.35
N LYS A 92 18.44 -4.76 -0.65
CA LYS A 92 19.02 -4.54 -1.99
C LYS A 92 18.49 -3.25 -2.59
N GLU A 93 19.36 -2.46 -3.22
CA GLU A 93 19.00 -1.22 -3.90
C GLU A 93 17.83 -1.41 -4.88
N SER A 94 17.84 -2.48 -5.68
CA SER A 94 16.76 -2.80 -6.61
C SER A 94 15.39 -3.03 -5.95
N VAL A 95 15.36 -3.52 -4.70
CA VAL A 95 14.13 -3.70 -3.92
C VAL A 95 13.67 -2.36 -3.37
N ALA A 96 14.60 -1.55 -2.84
CA ALA A 96 14.29 -0.21 -2.36
C ALA A 96 13.76 0.70 -3.48
N ASP A 97 14.37 0.65 -4.67
CA ASP A 97 13.92 1.38 -5.86
C ASP A 97 12.54 0.91 -6.32
N ARG A 98 12.26 -0.39 -6.24
CA ARG A 98 10.92 -0.92 -6.57
C ARG A 98 9.87 -0.41 -5.59
N ILE A 99 10.17 -0.43 -4.28
CA ILE A 99 9.28 0.12 -3.25
C ILE A 99 9.05 1.63 -3.48
N ASP A 100 10.12 2.39 -3.73
CA ASP A 100 10.02 3.82 -4.02
C ASP A 100 9.12 4.08 -5.23
N TYR A 101 9.32 3.32 -6.32
CA TYR A 101 8.47 3.38 -7.49
C TYR A 101 7.01 3.07 -7.17
N MET A 102 6.72 1.98 -6.44
CA MET A 102 5.35 1.63 -6.07
C MET A 102 4.68 2.76 -5.28
N ILE A 103 5.39 3.38 -4.36
CA ILE A 103 4.86 4.47 -3.51
C ILE A 103 4.71 5.77 -4.29
N ALA A 104 5.55 6.02 -5.29
CA ALA A 104 5.36 7.15 -6.19
C ALA A 104 4.16 6.98 -7.16
N HIS A 105 3.50 5.83 -7.18
CA HIS A 105 2.40 5.52 -8.11
C HIS A 105 1.18 4.83 -7.47
N HIS A 106 1.11 4.71 -6.14
CA HIS A 106 0.05 3.95 -5.45
C HIS A 106 -1.32 4.66 -5.40
N HIS A 107 -1.45 5.85 -5.99
CA HIS A 107 -2.74 6.51 -6.26
C HIS A 107 -2.97 6.73 -7.76
N THR A 108 -2.12 6.14 -8.60
CA THR A 108 -2.21 6.18 -10.07
C THR A 108 -2.73 4.84 -10.60
N TYR A 109 -3.97 4.81 -11.07
CA TYR A 109 -4.67 3.59 -11.50
C TYR A 109 -4.53 3.26 -13.00
N THR A 110 -3.72 4.02 -13.73
CA THR A 110 -3.45 3.81 -15.17
C THR A 110 -2.03 3.34 -15.36
N ASP A 111 -1.81 2.52 -16.40
CA ASP A 111 -0.48 2.02 -16.76
C ASP A 111 0.26 1.35 -15.57
N VAL A 112 -0.49 0.58 -14.78
CA VAL A 112 0.01 -0.13 -13.59
C VAL A 112 1.11 -1.10 -13.99
N ASP A 113 2.34 -0.78 -13.59
CA ASP A 113 3.51 -1.61 -13.84
C ASP A 113 3.66 -2.67 -12.75
N GLY A 114 3.44 -3.93 -13.11
CA GLY A 114 3.69 -5.09 -12.24
C GLY A 114 2.51 -5.52 -11.35
N ILE A 115 2.50 -6.81 -11.01
CA ILE A 115 1.43 -7.43 -10.21
C ILE A 115 1.48 -7.01 -8.74
N ASP A 116 2.65 -6.74 -8.19
CA ASP A 116 2.87 -6.18 -6.87
C ASP A 116 2.23 -4.78 -6.74
N LEU A 117 2.44 -3.87 -7.69
CA LEU A 117 1.76 -2.56 -7.65
C LEU A 117 0.25 -2.73 -7.78
N GLN A 118 -0.22 -3.60 -8.69
CA GLN A 118 -1.64 -3.91 -8.80
C GLN A 118 -2.24 -4.40 -7.47
N ILE A 119 -1.55 -5.28 -6.76
CA ILE A 119 -2.00 -5.79 -5.46
C ILE A 119 -1.99 -4.70 -4.39
N LEU A 120 -0.97 -3.83 -4.38
CA LEU A 120 -0.93 -2.69 -3.45
C LEU A 120 -2.14 -1.78 -3.63
N LEU A 121 -2.46 -1.40 -4.87
CA LEU A 121 -3.63 -0.58 -5.21
C LEU A 121 -4.95 -1.23 -4.75
N GLU A 122 -5.09 -2.52 -4.99
CA GLU A 122 -6.29 -3.27 -4.59
C GLU A 122 -6.42 -3.38 -3.07
N ALA A 123 -5.32 -3.72 -2.37
CA ALA A 123 -5.30 -3.87 -0.93
C ALA A 123 -5.59 -2.55 -0.20
N ASP A 124 -4.99 -1.45 -0.66
CA ASP A 124 -5.26 -0.11 -0.14
C ASP A 124 -6.73 0.28 -0.37
N PHE A 125 -7.26 0.07 -1.58
CA PHE A 125 -8.66 0.36 -1.87
C PHE A 125 -9.62 -0.44 -0.98
N LEU A 126 -9.36 -1.72 -0.69
CA LEU A 126 -10.22 -2.51 0.20
C LEU A 126 -10.34 -1.89 1.61
N VAL A 127 -9.25 -1.35 2.14
CA VAL A 127 -9.24 -0.69 3.45
C VAL A 127 -9.93 0.66 3.37
N ASN A 128 -9.59 1.47 2.36
CA ASN A 128 -10.19 2.79 2.15
C ASN A 128 -11.70 2.72 1.91
N ALA A 129 -12.19 1.71 1.18
CA ALA A 129 -13.61 1.49 0.96
C ALA A 129 -14.39 1.36 2.27
N GLN A 130 -13.83 0.63 3.24
CA GLN A 130 -14.41 0.49 4.57
C GLN A 130 -14.27 1.78 5.40
N GLU A 131 -13.06 2.33 5.49
CA GLU A 131 -12.75 3.44 6.41
C GLU A 131 -13.45 4.75 5.99
N MET A 132 -13.65 4.94 4.68
CA MET A 132 -14.29 6.13 4.12
C MET A 132 -15.78 5.93 3.84
N GLY A 133 -16.31 4.71 3.98
CA GLY A 133 -17.70 4.39 3.66
C GLY A 133 -18.03 4.62 2.19
N ILE A 134 -17.18 4.14 1.28
CA ILE A 134 -17.37 4.29 -0.16
C ILE A 134 -18.68 3.60 -0.58
N LYS A 135 -19.47 4.27 -1.43
CA LYS A 135 -20.78 3.77 -1.87
C LYS A 135 -20.63 2.61 -2.84
N LYS A 136 -21.61 1.70 -2.82
CA LYS A 136 -21.68 0.49 -3.66
C LYS A 136 -21.40 0.78 -5.14
N ASP A 137 -22.04 1.78 -5.73
CA ASP A 137 -21.86 2.12 -7.16
C ASP A 137 -20.39 2.45 -7.51
N ALA A 138 -19.68 3.17 -6.62
CA ALA A 138 -18.27 3.50 -6.82
C ALA A 138 -17.35 2.27 -6.60
N ILE A 139 -17.73 1.35 -5.71
CA ILE A 139 -17.04 0.07 -5.52
C ILE A 139 -17.19 -0.81 -6.76
N GLU A 140 -18.37 -0.87 -7.36
CA GLU A 140 -18.62 -1.60 -8.62
C GLU A 140 -17.81 -1.01 -9.78
N GLU A 141 -17.70 0.32 -9.86
CA GLU A 141 -16.87 1.00 -10.85
C GLU A 141 -15.38 0.69 -10.65
N MET A 142 -14.89 0.75 -9.41
CA MET A 142 -13.51 0.40 -9.07
C MET A 142 -13.19 -1.06 -9.43
N MET A 143 -14.10 -1.98 -9.11
CA MET A 143 -13.94 -3.40 -9.44
C MET A 143 -13.81 -3.60 -10.96
N LYS A 144 -14.62 -2.89 -11.75
CA LYS A 144 -14.62 -3.02 -13.21
C LYS A 144 -13.38 -2.43 -13.86
N ASN A 145 -12.95 -1.27 -13.38
CA ASN A 145 -11.93 -0.47 -14.06
C ASN A 145 -10.51 -0.78 -13.56
N VAL A 146 -10.35 -0.98 -12.25
CA VAL A 146 -9.03 -1.04 -11.61
C VAL A 146 -8.66 -2.44 -11.12
N PHE A 147 -9.55 -3.17 -10.46
CA PHE A 147 -9.21 -4.50 -9.93
C PHE A 147 -8.92 -5.50 -11.08
N LYS A 148 -7.84 -6.27 -10.93
CA LYS A 148 -7.37 -7.28 -11.88
C LYS A 148 -7.09 -8.63 -11.24
N THR A 149 -6.68 -8.68 -9.96
CA THR A 149 -6.32 -9.98 -9.35
C THR A 149 -7.56 -10.79 -9.00
N ASP A 150 -7.49 -12.11 -9.19
CA ASP A 150 -8.61 -13.00 -8.88
C ASP A 150 -8.94 -12.95 -7.38
N THR A 151 -7.90 -12.90 -6.53
CA THR A 151 -8.05 -12.83 -5.08
C THR A 151 -8.58 -11.48 -4.60
N GLY A 152 -8.09 -10.37 -5.14
CA GLY A 152 -8.57 -9.03 -4.81
C GLY A 152 -10.03 -8.82 -5.23
N ILE A 153 -10.40 -9.26 -6.44
CA ILE A 153 -11.80 -9.21 -6.92
C ILE A 153 -12.72 -10.04 -6.00
N ARG A 154 -12.26 -11.22 -5.58
CA ARG A 154 -13.03 -12.05 -4.63
C ARG A 154 -13.24 -11.32 -3.31
N TYR A 155 -12.18 -10.75 -2.72
CA TYR A 155 -12.32 -9.99 -1.46
C TYR A 155 -13.25 -8.80 -1.59
N LEU A 156 -13.12 -8.00 -2.65
CA LEU A 156 -13.99 -6.85 -2.88
C LEU A 156 -15.46 -7.26 -2.95
N LYS A 157 -15.78 -8.36 -3.64
CA LYS A 157 -17.16 -8.87 -3.72
C LYS A 157 -17.70 -9.29 -2.35
N GLU A 158 -16.96 -10.13 -1.64
CA GLU A 158 -17.36 -10.69 -0.34
C GLU A 158 -17.55 -9.61 0.73
N LEU A 159 -16.74 -8.55 0.69
CA LEU A 159 -16.78 -7.48 1.68
C LEU A 159 -17.88 -6.44 1.42
N PHE A 160 -18.25 -6.20 0.15
CA PHE A 160 -19.02 -5.01 -0.20
C PHE A 160 -20.21 -5.22 -1.14
N LEU A 161 -20.25 -6.31 -1.93
CA LEU A 161 -21.20 -6.46 -3.02
C LEU A 161 -22.20 -7.60 -2.87
N ILE A 162 -21.95 -8.52 -1.93
CA ILE A 162 -22.85 -9.63 -1.56
C ILE A 162 -23.90 -9.16 -0.54
#